data_AF-A0A527XQZ7-F1
#
_entry.id   AF-A0A527XQZ7-F1
#
_cell.length_a   1.000
_cell.length_b   1.000
_cell.length_c   1.000
_cell.angle_alpha   90.00
_cell.angle_beta   90.00
_cell.angle_gamma   90.00
#
_symmetry.space_group_name_H-M   'P 1'
#
loop_
_entity.id
_entity.type
_entity.pdbx_description
1 polymer ?
#
loop_
_entity_poly.entity_id
_entity_poly.type
_entity_poly.pdbx_seq_one_letter_code
_entity_poly.pdbx_strand_id
1 'polypeptide(L)'
;QIVTEPLSEELWRQIGWEGHELLGNAAHAYCYAQRTREGRVTMGGRGVPYRYGSRTDVNGQTQQATIDQLHTILTTLLPQTAACRIDHAWCGVLGVPRDWCTT
;
A
#
# COMPACT_ATOMS: atom_id res chain seq x y z
N GLN A 1 1.50 1.92 -4.30
CA GLN A 1 1.05 2.25 -2.93
C GLN A 1 -0.29 2.97 -3.04
N ILE A 2 -1.18 2.76 -2.07
CA ILE A 2 -2.45 3.46 -1.93
C ILE A 2 -2.54 4.04 -0.52
N VAL A 3 -3.33 5.10 -0.36
CA VAL A 3 -3.72 5.65 0.94
C VAL A 3 -5.22 5.93 0.95
N THR A 4 -5.88 5.56 2.04
CA THR A 4 -7.30 5.87 2.24
C THR A 4 -7.49 7.36 2.57
N GLU A 5 -8.74 7.81 2.52
CA GLU A 5 -9.18 8.98 3.29
C GLU A 5 -8.86 8.81 4.80
N PRO A 6 -8.85 9.89 5.62
CA PRO A 6 -8.74 9.76 7.07
C PRO A 6 -9.92 8.94 7.59
N LEU A 7 -9.64 7.92 8.39
CA LEU A 7 -10.67 7.10 9.02
C LEU A 7 -11.16 7.80 10.28
N SER A 8 -12.44 7.64 10.60
CA SER A 8 -12.99 8.12 11.86
C SER A 8 -12.42 7.35 13.05
N GLU A 9 -12.41 7.96 14.23
CA GLU A 9 -12.03 7.29 15.47
C GLU A 9 -12.90 6.06 15.77
N GLU A 10 -14.19 6.12 15.41
CA GLU A 10 -15.10 4.97 15.51
C GLU A 10 -14.59 3.78 14.69
N LEU A 11 -14.20 4.04 13.44
CA LEU A 11 -13.72 3.01 12.54
C LEU A 11 -12.38 2.45 13.02
N TRP A 12 -11.47 3.31 13.52
CA TRP A 12 -10.23 2.85 14.15
C TRP A 12 -10.47 1.95 15.35
N ARG A 13 -11.46 2.28 16.20
CA ARG A 13 -11.84 1.44 17.33
C ARG A 13 -12.42 0.09 16.90
N GLN A 14 -13.17 0.05 15.80
CA GLN A 14 -13.69 -1.20 15.22
C GLN A 14 -12.60 -2.06 14.58
N ILE A 15 -11.58 -1.43 14.00
CA ILE A 15 -10.40 -2.12 13.45
C ILE A 15 -9.55 -2.72 14.59
N GLY A 16 -9.44 -2.03 15.72
CA GLY A 16 -8.69 -2.50 16.90
C GLY A 16 -7.17 -2.43 16.73
N TRP A 17 -6.68 -1.60 15.79
CA TRP A 17 -5.25 -1.42 15.51
C TRP A 17 -4.73 -0.12 16.12
N GLU A 18 -4.41 -0.18 17.41
CA GLU A 18 -4.02 0.99 18.21
C GLU A 18 -2.51 1.27 18.23
N GLY A 19 -1.66 0.24 18.10
CA GLY A 19 -0.21 0.37 18.33
C GLY A 19 0.61 0.89 17.15
N HIS A 20 -0.03 1.25 16.03
CA HIS A 20 0.63 1.73 14.80
C HIS A 20 1.71 0.76 14.25
N GLU A 21 1.62 -0.52 14.59
CA GLU A 21 2.56 -1.55 14.16
C GLU A 21 2.54 -1.70 12.65
N LEU A 22 3.69 -1.98 12.01
CA LEU A 22 3.69 -2.32 10.59
C LEU A 22 3.09 -3.72 10.40
N LEU A 23 2.02 -3.82 9.62
CA LEU A 23 1.41 -5.10 9.27
C LEU A 23 2.01 -5.60 7.96
N GLY A 24 2.33 -6.89 7.89
CA GLY A 24 2.80 -7.55 6.67
C GLY A 24 1.98 -8.80 6.35
N ASN A 25 1.61 -8.98 5.08
CA ASN A 25 0.98 -10.21 4.60
C ASN A 25 1.98 -11.01 3.75
N ALA A 26 2.16 -12.29 4.09
CA ALA A 26 3.03 -13.21 3.38
C ALA A 26 2.31 -14.03 2.28
N ALA A 27 1.02 -13.82 2.05
CA ALA A 27 0.26 -14.57 1.05
C ALA A 27 0.55 -14.09 -0.39
N HIS A 28 1.35 -14.86 -1.15
CA HIS A 28 1.61 -14.84 -2.62
C HIS A 28 1.99 -13.51 -3.33
N ALA A 29 1.80 -12.36 -2.69
CA ALA A 29 2.33 -11.06 -3.05
C ALA A 29 2.54 -10.31 -1.74
N TYR A 30 3.79 -9.96 -1.43
CA TYR A 30 4.08 -9.19 -0.23
C TYR A 30 3.21 -7.91 -0.23
N CYS A 31 2.49 -7.67 0.84
CA CYS A 31 1.90 -6.38 1.13
C CYS A 31 2.31 -5.93 2.52
N TYR A 32 2.37 -4.61 2.71
CA TYR A 32 2.61 -3.98 3.98
C TYR A 32 1.59 -2.87 4.18
N ALA A 33 1.11 -2.69 5.41
CA ALA A 33 0.18 -1.65 5.77
C ALA A 33 0.62 -0.91 7.03
N GLN A 34 0.40 0.40 7.07
CA GLN A 34 0.73 1.24 8.21
C GLN A 34 -0.36 2.28 8.46
N ARG A 35 -0.66 2.51 9.75
CA ARG A 35 -1.45 3.65 10.22
C ARG A 35 -0.58 4.91 10.25
N THR A 36 -0.95 5.89 9.44
CA THR A 36 -0.30 7.21 9.41
C THR A 36 -0.66 8.03 10.65
N ARG A 37 0.14 9.08 10.91
CA ARG A 37 -0.11 10.04 12.00
C ARG A 37 -1.47 10.74 11.84
N GLU A 38 -1.89 10.98 10.61
CA GLU A 38 -3.15 11.65 10.26
C GLU A 38 -4.35 10.70 10.22
N GLY A 39 -4.21 9.46 10.72
CA GLY A 39 -5.35 8.53 10.85
C GLY A 39 -5.78 7.86 9.54
N ARG A 40 -4.86 7.68 8.59
CA ARG A 40 -5.08 6.96 7.32
C ARG A 40 -4.43 5.59 7.33
N VAL A 41 -4.97 4.64 6.58
CA VAL A 41 -4.27 3.40 6.24
C VAL A 41 -3.47 3.63 4.96
N THR A 42 -2.16 3.43 5.03
CA THR A 42 -1.29 3.29 3.85
C THR A 42 -1.10 1.81 3.56
N MET A 43 -1.15 1.42 2.29
CA MET A 43 -0.87 0.06 1.87
C MET A 43 0.03 0.03 0.64
N GLY A 44 1.12 -0.74 0.75
CA GLY A 44 2.01 -1.04 -0.35
C GLY A 44 2.12 -2.53 -0.60
N GLY A 45 2.61 -2.87 -1.77
CA GLY A 45 2.81 -4.25 -2.19
C GLY A 45 3.40 -4.31 -3.59
N ARG A 46 3.44 -5.51 -4.15
CA ARG A 46 3.99 -5.73 -5.48
C ARG A 46 3.14 -5.01 -6.55
N GLY A 47 3.72 -4.00 -7.20
CA GLY A 47 3.14 -3.37 -8.38
C GLY A 47 3.46 -4.12 -9.67
N VAL A 48 3.12 -3.50 -10.81
CA VAL A 48 3.52 -4.02 -12.14
C VAL A 48 5.05 -4.14 -12.23
N PRO A 49 5.55 -5.24 -12.81
CA PRO A 49 6.98 -5.58 -12.80
C PRO A 49 7.87 -4.54 -13.49
N TYR A 50 9.17 -4.71 -13.22
CA TYR A 50 10.30 -3.95 -13.77
C TYR A 50 10.11 -3.56 -15.23
N ARG A 51 10.20 -2.25 -15.51
CA ARG A 51 10.23 -1.74 -16.87
C ARG A 51 11.64 -1.94 -17.42
N TYR A 52 11.73 -2.67 -18.53
CA TYR A 52 13.00 -3.04 -19.14
C TYR A 52 13.94 -1.84 -19.36
N GLY A 53 15.25 -2.05 -19.16
CA GLY A 53 16.28 -1.03 -19.36
C GLY A 53 16.25 0.12 -18.35
N SER A 54 15.91 -0.17 -17.08
CA SER A 54 15.82 0.81 -15.99
C SER A 54 14.85 1.96 -16.27
N ARG A 55 13.84 1.74 -17.12
CA ARG A 55 12.81 2.75 -17.37
C ARG A 55 11.99 2.99 -16.11
N THR A 56 11.60 4.24 -15.90
CA THR A 56 10.81 4.66 -14.75
C THR A 56 9.35 4.83 -15.14
N ASP A 57 8.49 5.07 -14.16
CA ASP A 57 7.11 5.52 -14.41
C ASP A 57 7.06 6.95 -14.95
N VAL A 58 5.83 7.43 -15.16
CA VAL A 58 5.52 8.81 -15.51
C VAL A 58 4.93 9.50 -14.28
N ASN A 59 5.68 10.43 -13.70
CA ASN A 59 5.22 11.33 -12.62
C ASN A 59 4.61 10.62 -11.40
N GLY A 60 5.14 9.47 -10.98
CA GLY A 60 4.68 8.70 -9.83
C GLY A 60 3.34 8.00 -10.05
N GLN A 61 2.79 7.99 -11.27
CA GLN A 61 1.45 7.44 -11.52
C GLN A 61 1.43 5.92 -11.41
N THR A 62 0.61 5.43 -10.47
CA THR A 62 0.36 4.00 -10.30
C THR A 62 -0.70 3.51 -11.27
N GLN A 63 -0.61 2.25 -11.68
CA GLN A 63 -1.54 1.62 -12.61
C GLN A 63 -2.81 1.18 -11.90
N GLN A 64 -3.97 1.35 -12.55
CA GLN A 64 -5.28 1.03 -11.95
C GLN A 64 -5.35 -0.41 -11.43
N ALA A 65 -4.82 -1.38 -12.17
CA ALA A 65 -4.77 -2.79 -11.72
C ALA A 65 -4.04 -2.98 -10.39
N THR A 66 -2.99 -2.19 -10.12
CA THR A 66 -2.29 -2.21 -8.82
C THR A 66 -3.12 -1.55 -7.72
N ILE A 67 -3.86 -0.48 -8.03
CA ILE A 67 -4.79 0.15 -7.08
C ILE A 67 -5.86 -0.85 -6.68
N ASP A 68 -6.51 -1.49 -7.66
CA ASP A 68 -7.59 -2.44 -7.45
C ASP A 68 -7.11 -3.63 -6.62
N GLN A 69 -5.94 -4.19 -6.96
CA GLN A 69 -5.35 -5.29 -6.21
C GLN A 69 -5.05 -4.90 -4.74
N LEU A 70 -4.44 -3.74 -4.50
CA LEU A 70 -4.15 -3.29 -3.14
C LEU A 70 -5.44 -2.98 -2.37
N HIS A 71 -6.47 -2.46 -3.03
CA HIS A 71 -7.77 -2.22 -2.41
C HIS A 71 -8.47 -3.54 -2.03
N THR A 72 -8.42 -4.56 -2.89
CA THR A 72 -8.91 -5.90 -2.55
C THR A 72 -8.18 -6.48 -1.34
N ILE A 73 -6.85 -6.35 -1.28
CA ILE A 73 -6.07 -6.83 -0.13
C ILE A 73 -6.45 -6.06 1.14
N LEU A 74 -6.57 -4.74 1.06
CA LEU A 74 -6.99 -3.89 2.18
C LEU A 74 -8.33 -4.35 2.75
N THR A 75 -9.34 -4.48 1.90
CA THR A 75 -10.70 -4.86 2.33
C THR A 75 -10.83 -6.33 2.73
N THR A 76 -9.89 -7.18 2.30
CA THR A 76 -9.79 -8.56 2.80
C THR A 76 -9.20 -8.60 4.21
N LEU A 77 -8.16 -7.80 4.47
CA LEU A 77 -7.46 -7.78 5.77
C LEU A 77 -8.21 -6.95 6.82
N LEU A 78 -8.85 -5.86 6.40
CA LEU A 78 -9.61 -4.93 7.24
C LEU A 78 -10.99 -4.71 6.61
N PRO A 79 -11.94 -5.66 6.74
CA PRO A 79 -13.26 -5.57 6.11
C PRO A 79 -14.04 -4.29 6.44
N GLN A 80 -13.77 -3.69 7.60
CA GLN A 80 -14.38 -2.43 8.03
C GLN A 80 -14.07 -1.27 7.08
N THR A 81 -12.96 -1.32 6.33
CA THR A 81 -12.57 -0.26 5.39
C THR A 81 -13.23 -0.39 4.00
N ALA A 82 -14.15 -1.31 3.80
CA ALA A 82 -14.78 -1.55 2.48
C ALA A 82 -15.53 -0.33 1.90
N ALA A 83 -16.01 0.55 2.77
CA ALA A 83 -16.68 1.79 2.36
C ALA A 83 -15.72 2.99 2.25
N CYS A 84 -14.46 2.85 2.66
CA CYS A 84 -13.48 3.94 2.62
C CYS A 84 -13.04 4.22 1.18
N ARG A 85 -12.87 5.50 0.87
CA ARG A 85 -12.27 5.95 -0.38
C ARG A 85 -10.76 5.78 -0.36
N ILE A 86 -10.20 5.50 -1.53
CA ILE A 86 -8.78 5.68 -1.79
C ILE A 86 -8.57 7.14 -2.23
N ASP A 87 -7.88 7.92 -1.40
CA ASP A 87 -7.63 9.35 -1.66
C ASP A 87 -6.49 9.55 -2.66
N HIS A 88 -5.42 8.77 -2.52
CA HIS A 88 -4.26 8.85 -3.40
C HIS A 88 -3.66 7.48 -3.69
N ALA A 89 -3.04 7.38 -4.86
CA ALA A 89 -2.24 6.23 -5.27
C ALA A 89 -0.99 6.72 -6.00
N TRP A 90 0.13 6.08 -5.74
CA TRP A 90 1.40 6.43 -6.36
C TRP A 90 2.31 5.21 -6.51
N CYS A 91 3.33 5.35 -7.34
CA CYS A 91 4.46 4.43 -7.44
C CYS A 91 5.77 5.21 -7.34
N GLY A 92 6.86 4.48 -7.25
CA GLY A 92 8.20 5.04 -7.26
C GLY A 92 9.21 3.98 -7.72
N VAL A 93 10.46 4.40 -7.80
CA VAL A 93 11.57 3.56 -8.25
C VAL A 93 12.39 3.11 -7.06
N LEU A 94 12.61 1.81 -6.94
CA LEU A 94 13.56 1.24 -5.99
C LEU A 94 14.90 1.02 -6.70
N GLY A 95 15.88 1.86 -6.37
CA GLY A 95 17.26 1.70 -6.86
C GLY A 95 17.99 0.63 -6.08
N VAL A 96 18.05 -0.58 -6.63
CA VAL A 96 18.80 -1.71 -6.04
C VAL A 96 19.75 -2.30 -7.08
N PRO A 97 20.98 -2.65 -6.68
CA PRO A 97 21.89 -3.37 -7.56
C PRO A 97 21.40 -4.80 -7.79
N ARG A 98 21.89 -5.44 -8.86
CA ARG A 98 21.36 -6.75 -9.32
C ARG A 98 21.65 -7.90 -8.34
N ASP A 99 22.68 -7.75 -7.54
CA ASP A 99 23.07 -8.64 -6.46
C ASP A 99 22.35 -8.34 -5.14
N TRP A 100 21.52 -7.29 -5.08
CA TRP A 100 20.83 -6.81 -3.88
C TRP A 100 21.77 -6.42 -2.72
N CYS A 101 23.04 -6.11 -3.01
CA CYS A 101 24.04 -5.72 -2.02
C CYS A 101 24.36 -4.22 -2.10
N THR A 102 24.41 -3.51 -0.98
CA THR A 102 24.66 -2.05 -0.97
C THR A 102 26.14 -1.64 -1.12
N THR A 103 27.02 -2.58 -1.45
CA THR A 103 28.49 -2.44 -1.42
C THR A 103 29.07 -1.85 -2.70
#